data_AF-A0A4Q1JEM3-F1
#
_entry.id   AF-A0A4Q1JEM3-F1
#
_cell.length_a   1.000
_cell.length_b   1.000
_cell.length_c   1.000
_cell.angle_alpha   90.00
_cell.angle_beta   90.00
_cell.angle_gamma   90.00
#
_symmetry.space_group_name_H-M   'P 1'
#
loop_
_entity.id
_entity.type
_entity.pdbx_description
1 polymer ?
#
loop_
_entity_poly.entity_id
_entity_poly.type
_entity_poly.pdbx_seq_one_letter_code
_entity_poly.pdbx_strand_id
1 'polypeptide(L)'
;MIFRDGFASHGNNRNLQQHIRGDSCAAGSRDSNYIATISDINEAYNIARLYYSRSTFSGRLYRYRIRADNSFCSLPPSVAYIESRGIQFGHFERVMMRLQSEYASVNSIPIENIQGAVELVYDRNISMVNIVGVDYEKEIKGFDSCSCFIIQCLLCRHG
;
A
#
# COMPACT_ATOMS: atom_id res chain seq x y z
N MET A 1 6.16 -16.69 -1.71
CA MET A 1 7.37 -15.89 -1.38
C MET A 1 7.09 -14.89 -0.27
N ILE A 2 6.08 -14.02 -0.40
CA ILE A 2 5.74 -13.04 0.66
C ILE A 2 5.36 -13.70 2.00
N PHE A 3 4.61 -14.81 2.00
CA PHE A 3 4.36 -15.58 3.24
C PHE A 3 5.60 -16.24 3.87
N ARG A 4 6.75 -16.18 3.21
CA ARG A 4 8.03 -16.70 3.73
C ARG A 4 8.96 -15.57 4.17
N ASP A 5 8.99 -14.48 3.41
CA ASP A 5 10.00 -13.42 3.56
C ASP A 5 9.44 -12.12 4.17
N GLY A 6 8.10 -11.97 4.24
CA GLY A 6 7.45 -10.72 4.62
C GLY A 6 7.57 -9.64 3.54
N PHE A 7 7.42 -8.39 3.96
CA PHE A 7 7.73 -7.21 3.15
C PHE A 7 8.93 -6.48 3.73
N ALA A 8 9.79 -5.96 2.87
CA ALA A 8 10.90 -5.10 3.24
C ALA A 8 10.80 -3.78 2.46
N SER A 9 11.15 -2.68 3.11
CA SER A 9 11.26 -1.37 2.49
C SER A 9 12.41 -1.35 1.49
N HIS A 10 12.42 -0.34 0.63
CA HIS A 10 13.45 -0.23 -0.40
C HIS A 10 14.84 0.12 0.17
N GLY A 11 14.89 0.91 1.24
CA GLY A 11 16.13 1.34 1.88
C GLY A 11 15.90 1.95 3.26
N ASN A 12 16.73 2.93 3.62
CA ASN A 12 16.76 3.54 4.95
C ASN A 12 16.38 5.05 4.95
N ASN A 13 15.87 5.58 3.84
CA ASN A 13 15.44 6.98 3.73
C ASN A 13 14.17 7.25 4.55
N ARG A 14 14.29 8.07 5.59
CA ARG A 14 13.20 8.44 6.52
C ARG A 14 12.52 9.76 6.15
N ASN A 15 12.71 10.26 4.94
CA ASN A 15 11.97 11.42 4.45
C ASN A 15 10.53 11.01 4.09
N LEU A 16 9.62 11.15 5.04
CA LEU A 16 8.22 10.79 4.86
C LEU A 16 7.53 11.61 3.76
N GLN A 17 7.94 12.86 3.52
CA GLN A 17 7.38 13.67 2.42
C GLN A 17 7.74 13.08 1.05
N GLN A 18 8.99 12.62 0.87
CA GLN A 18 9.39 11.91 -0.36
C GLN A 18 8.69 10.56 -0.50
N HIS A 19 8.35 9.89 0.60
CA HIS A 19 7.55 8.66 0.55
C HIS A 19 6.13 8.92 0.06
N ILE A 20 5.43 9.89 0.67
CA ILE A 20 4.05 10.28 0.34
C ILE A 20 3.92 10.69 -1.14
N ARG A 21 4.95 11.35 -1.69
CA ARG A 21 5.00 11.74 -3.11
C ARG A 21 5.29 10.58 -4.07
N GLY A 22 5.79 9.47 -3.55
CA GLY A 22 6.32 8.36 -4.36
C GLY A 22 7.76 8.57 -4.87
N ASP A 23 8.40 9.70 -4.57
CA ASP A 23 9.75 10.06 -5.00
C ASP A 23 10.83 9.10 -4.48
N SER A 24 10.61 8.50 -3.30
CA SER A 24 11.52 7.50 -2.71
C SER A 24 11.14 6.04 -3.01
N CYS A 25 10.02 5.84 -3.71
CA CYS A 25 9.43 4.53 -3.98
C CYS A 25 9.92 3.95 -5.33
N ALA A 26 9.24 2.92 -5.83
CA ALA A 26 9.64 2.17 -7.03
C ALA A 26 9.86 3.04 -8.30
N ALA A 27 9.14 4.17 -8.41
CA ALA A 27 9.22 5.08 -9.56
C ALA A 27 10.29 6.19 -9.40
N GLY A 28 10.95 6.28 -8.25
CA GLY A 28 11.95 7.31 -7.95
C GLY A 28 13.28 6.71 -7.45
N SER A 29 13.83 7.20 -6.34
CA SER A 29 15.16 6.82 -5.83
C SER A 29 15.26 5.40 -5.28
N ARG A 30 14.12 4.73 -5.02
CA ARG A 30 14.07 3.36 -4.48
C ARG A 30 14.91 3.18 -3.22
N ASP A 31 14.78 4.12 -2.27
CA ASP A 31 15.52 4.09 -1.00
C ASP A 31 14.63 4.30 0.23
N SER A 32 13.30 4.37 0.05
CA SER A 32 12.34 4.61 1.13
C SER A 32 12.46 3.57 2.26
N ASN A 33 12.40 4.05 3.51
CA ASN A 33 12.32 3.23 4.73
C ASN A 33 10.88 2.88 5.13
N TYR A 34 9.92 3.15 4.26
CA TYR A 34 8.51 2.96 4.54
C TYR A 34 7.87 2.02 3.52
N ILE A 35 6.92 1.23 4.00
CA ILE A 35 6.06 0.36 3.20
C ILE A 35 4.65 0.94 3.29
N ALA A 36 4.16 1.43 2.16
CA ALA A 36 2.81 2.00 2.08
C ALA A 36 1.76 0.89 2.18
N THR A 37 0.81 1.07 3.10
CA THR A 37 -0.35 0.20 3.28
C THR A 37 -1.60 1.07 3.37
N ILE A 38 -2.76 0.53 3.02
CA ILE A 38 -4.03 1.28 3.01
C ILE A 38 -5.08 0.55 3.84
N SER A 39 -5.97 1.29 4.49
CA SER A 39 -7.06 0.68 5.29
C SER A 39 -8.38 0.55 4.51
N ASP A 40 -8.53 1.26 3.38
CA ASP A 40 -9.71 1.17 2.52
C ASP A 40 -9.52 0.15 1.40
N ILE A 41 -10.34 -0.91 1.42
CA ILE A 41 -10.35 -1.95 0.39
C ILE A 41 -10.70 -1.42 -1.01
N ASN A 42 -11.54 -0.39 -1.11
CA ASN A 42 -11.91 0.19 -2.40
C ASN A 42 -10.71 0.91 -3.01
N GLU A 43 -9.90 1.56 -2.19
CA GLU A 43 -8.67 2.18 -2.64
C GLU A 43 -7.66 1.12 -3.12
N ALA A 44 -7.67 -0.07 -2.51
CA ALA A 44 -6.88 -1.19 -3.01
C ALA A 44 -7.30 -1.53 -4.46
N TYR A 45 -8.59 -1.67 -4.72
CA TYR A 45 -9.05 -1.92 -6.09
C TYR A 45 -8.75 -0.77 -7.06
N ASN A 46 -8.78 0.49 -6.59
CA ASN A 46 -8.39 1.64 -7.41
C ASN A 46 -6.91 1.60 -7.78
N ILE A 47 -6.02 1.35 -6.82
CA ILE A 47 -4.58 1.20 -7.05
C ILE A 47 -4.32 0.04 -8.02
N ALA A 48 -4.95 -1.12 -7.81
CA ALA A 48 -4.81 -2.26 -8.70
C ALA A 48 -5.24 -1.93 -10.13
N ARG A 49 -6.37 -1.22 -10.29
CA ARG A 49 -6.84 -0.72 -11.59
C ARG A 49 -5.82 0.19 -12.25
N LEU A 50 -5.20 1.11 -11.50
CA LEU A 50 -4.18 2.03 -12.01
C LEU A 50 -2.91 1.30 -12.50
N TYR A 51 -2.50 0.22 -11.83
CA TYR A 51 -1.39 -0.60 -12.31
C TYR A 51 -1.79 -1.39 -13.56
N TYR A 52 -2.93 -2.08 -13.53
CA TYR A 52 -3.39 -2.92 -14.64
C TYR A 52 -3.77 -2.15 -15.91
N SER A 53 -4.23 -0.91 -15.79
CA SER A 53 -4.60 -0.07 -16.94
C SER A 53 -3.38 0.45 -17.73
N ARG A 54 -2.18 0.41 -17.14
CA ARG A 54 -0.94 0.77 -17.84
C ARG A 54 -0.63 -0.27 -18.90
N SER A 55 -0.44 0.18 -20.14
CA SER A 55 -0.07 -0.69 -21.27
C SER A 55 1.25 -1.43 -21.06
N THR A 56 2.15 -0.86 -20.24
CA THR A 56 3.46 -1.43 -19.91
C THR A 56 3.41 -2.47 -18.80
N PHE A 57 2.27 -2.66 -18.12
CA PHE A 57 2.14 -3.63 -17.04
C PHE A 57 1.71 -5.00 -17.57
N SER A 58 2.54 -6.02 -17.32
CA SER A 58 2.29 -7.43 -17.68
C SER A 58 2.26 -8.36 -16.44
N GLY A 59 2.21 -7.78 -15.24
CA GLY A 59 2.33 -8.49 -13.98
C GLY A 59 1.02 -9.08 -13.44
N ARG A 60 1.13 -9.74 -12.29
CA ARG A 60 -0.01 -10.12 -11.43
C ARG A 60 0.08 -9.34 -10.12
N LEU A 61 -1.07 -8.85 -9.68
CA LEU A 61 -1.22 -8.14 -8.41
C LEU A 61 -1.93 -9.03 -7.40
N TYR A 62 -1.49 -8.92 -6.15
CA TYR A 62 -2.11 -9.60 -5.01
C TYR A 62 -2.41 -8.56 -3.95
N ARG A 63 -3.59 -8.65 -3.34
CA ARG A 63 -3.92 -7.92 -2.12
C ARG A 63 -3.57 -8.80 -0.93
N TYR A 64 -2.75 -8.29 -0.04
CA TYR A 64 -2.40 -8.93 1.22
C TYR A 64 -3.14 -8.26 2.36
N ARG A 65 -3.77 -9.03 3.24
CA ARG A 65 -4.35 -8.54 4.50
C ARG A 65 -3.29 -8.61 5.58
N ILE A 66 -3.10 -7.50 6.29
CA ILE A 66 -2.03 -7.33 7.26
C ILE A 66 -2.61 -6.85 8.58
N ARG A 67 -2.27 -7.53 9.67
CA ARG A 67 -2.51 -7.07 11.03
C ARG A 67 -1.51 -5.96 11.34
N ALA A 68 -1.98 -4.73 11.51
CA ALA A 68 -1.13 -3.63 11.95
C ALA A 68 -0.71 -3.83 13.41
N ASP A 69 0.50 -3.37 13.74
CA ASP A 69 1.00 -3.24 15.10
C ASP A 69 1.71 -1.90 15.28
N ASN A 70 2.53 -1.75 16.32
CA ASN A 70 3.20 -0.50 16.65
C ASN A 70 4.25 -0.04 15.62
N SER A 71 4.59 -0.85 14.61
CA SER A 71 5.46 -0.43 13.49
C SER A 71 4.73 0.39 12.43
N PHE A 72 3.39 0.47 12.50
CA PHE A 72 2.53 1.17 11.54
C PHE A 72 2.15 2.55 12.07
N CYS A 73 2.40 3.58 11.26
CA CYS A 73 2.01 4.95 11.56
C CYS A 73 0.98 5.45 10.56
N SER A 74 -0.16 5.95 11.03
CA SER A 74 -1.11 6.67 10.19
C SER A 74 -0.48 7.98 9.70
N LEU A 75 -0.73 8.36 8.44
CA LEU A 75 -0.17 9.62 7.91
C LEU A 75 -0.63 10.90 8.62
N PRO A 76 -1.91 11.10 9.02
CA PRO A 76 -2.36 12.43 9.46
C PRO A 76 -1.59 13.03 10.65
N PRO A 77 -1.31 12.30 11.75
CA PRO A 77 -0.48 12.82 12.84
C PRO A 77 0.97 13.13 12.42
N SER A 78 1.56 12.30 11.56
CA SER A 78 2.92 12.51 11.07
C SER A 78 3.01 13.73 10.15
N VAL A 79 2.02 13.93 9.29
CA VAL A 79 1.89 15.12 8.43
C VAL A 79 1.73 16.37 9.28
N ALA A 80 0.85 16.36 10.28
CA ALA A 80 0.66 17.50 11.18
C ALA A 80 1.96 17.87 11.92
N TYR A 81 2.73 16.87 12.36
CA TYR A 81 4.05 17.09 12.95
C TYR A 81 5.04 17.70 11.94
N ILE A 82 5.10 17.18 10.72
CA ILE A 82 5.99 17.72 9.67
C ILE A 82 5.63 19.17 9.33
N GLU A 83 4.33 19.49 9.26
CA GLU A 83 3.83 20.85 9.05
C GLU A 83 4.19 21.78 10.19
N SER A 84 4.13 21.32 11.45
CA SER A 84 4.56 22.09 12.61
C SER A 84 6.07 22.37 12.62
N ARG A 85 6.86 21.70 11.76
CA ARG A 85 8.29 21.92 11.54
C ARG A 85 8.58 22.82 10.33
N GLY A 86 7.56 23.41 9.71
CA GLY A 86 7.69 24.39 8.63
C GLY A 86 7.65 23.81 7.22
N ILE A 87 7.51 22.48 7.07
CA ILE A 87 7.34 21.83 5.76
C ILE A 87 5.89 21.98 5.32
N GLN A 88 5.66 22.35 4.05
CA GLN A 88 4.32 22.52 3.52
C GLN A 88 3.94 21.37 2.61
N PHE A 89 2.70 20.89 2.75
CA PHE A 89 2.05 20.02 1.78
C PHE A 89 1.04 20.83 0.96
N GLY A 90 1.13 20.71 -0.36
CA GLY A 90 0.20 21.34 -1.29
C GLY A 90 -1.21 20.76 -1.18
N HIS A 91 -2.18 21.45 -1.77
CA HIS A 91 -3.57 21.03 -1.75
C HIS A 91 -3.77 19.61 -2.30
N PHE A 92 -3.18 19.30 -3.45
CA PHE A 92 -3.27 17.98 -4.07
C PHE A 92 -2.70 16.87 -3.18
N GLU A 93 -1.57 17.11 -2.50
CA GLU A 93 -0.95 16.14 -1.60
C GLU A 93 -1.88 15.83 -0.42
N ARG A 94 -2.49 16.86 0.17
CA ARG A 94 -3.46 16.69 1.26
C ARG A 94 -4.69 15.91 0.83
N VAL A 95 -5.19 16.15 -0.38
CA VAL A 95 -6.32 15.40 -0.94
C VAL A 95 -5.92 13.93 -1.14
N MET A 96 -4.75 13.66 -1.73
CA MET A 96 -4.28 12.29 -1.95
C MET A 96 -4.06 11.53 -0.64
N MET A 97 -3.41 12.14 0.35
CA MET A 97 -3.21 11.55 1.68
C MET A 97 -4.53 11.19 2.37
N ARG A 98 -5.55 12.05 2.23
CA ARG A 98 -6.88 11.80 2.81
C ARG A 98 -7.60 10.65 2.10
N LEU A 99 -7.51 10.56 0.78
CA LEU A 99 -8.20 9.52 0.00
C LEU A 99 -7.60 8.14 0.23
N GLN A 100 -6.27 8.06 0.40
CA GLN A 100 -5.60 6.76 0.50
C GLN A 100 -5.81 6.04 1.84
N SER A 101 -6.15 6.78 2.91
CA SER A 101 -6.27 6.24 4.27
C SER A 101 -5.04 5.38 4.64
N GLU A 102 -3.87 5.92 4.32
CA GLU A 102 -2.59 5.22 4.33
C GLU A 102 -2.01 5.08 5.75
N TYR A 103 -1.46 3.90 6.01
CA TYR A 103 -0.58 3.59 7.13
C TYR A 103 0.78 3.18 6.58
N ALA A 104 1.84 3.85 7.02
CA ALA A 104 3.20 3.52 6.65
C ALA A 104 3.83 2.58 7.69
N SER A 105 4.24 1.38 7.28
CA SER A 105 5.08 0.52 8.12
C SER A 105 6.55 0.88 7.95
N VAL A 106 7.30 0.89 9.04
CA VAL A 106 8.73 1.21 9.01
C VAL A 106 9.57 -0.05 8.80
N ASN A 107 10.52 0.00 7.86
CA ASN A 107 11.54 -1.02 7.56
C ASN A 107 10.98 -2.35 7.02
N SER A 108 10.17 -3.09 7.78
CA SER A 108 9.65 -4.39 7.34
C SER A 108 8.25 -4.66 7.88
N ILE A 109 7.58 -5.62 7.25
CA ILE A 109 6.35 -6.24 7.77
C ILE A 109 6.63 -7.74 7.86
N PRO A 110 6.65 -8.31 9.06
CA PRO A 110 7.04 -9.70 9.26
C PRO A 110 5.88 -10.64 8.88
N ILE A 111 6.19 -11.91 8.63
CA ILE A 111 5.22 -12.88 8.09
C ILE A 111 4.03 -13.12 9.02
N GLU A 112 4.23 -12.98 10.33
CA GLU A 112 3.24 -13.19 11.38
C GLU A 112 2.14 -12.13 11.35
N ASN A 113 2.38 -11.02 10.65
CA ASN A 113 1.38 -9.98 10.44
C ASN A 113 0.59 -10.20 9.15
N ILE A 114 1.00 -11.11 8.26
CA ILE A 114 0.33 -11.36 6.98
C ILE A 114 -0.74 -12.44 7.17
N GLN A 115 -2.00 -12.01 7.18
CA GLN A 115 -3.14 -12.89 7.50
C GLN A 115 -3.67 -13.67 6.29
N GLY A 116 -3.43 -13.16 5.08
CA GLY A 116 -3.95 -13.78 3.87
C GLY A 116 -3.59 -12.99 2.62
N ALA A 117 -3.80 -13.61 1.45
CA ALA A 117 -3.59 -12.98 0.16
C ALA A 117 -4.64 -13.45 -0.84
N VAL A 118 -5.11 -12.53 -1.67
CA VAL A 118 -5.99 -12.82 -2.81
C VAL A 118 -5.36 -12.28 -4.09
N GLU A 119 -5.42 -13.06 -5.16
CA GLU A 119 -5.03 -12.58 -6.49
C GLU A 119 -6.10 -11.61 -7.01
N LEU A 120 -5.65 -10.47 -7.54
CA LEU A 120 -6.52 -9.48 -8.18
C LEU A 120 -6.46 -9.68 -9.69
N VAL A 121 -7.61 -9.80 -10.35
CA VAL A 121 -7.73 -9.94 -11.81
C VAL A 121 -8.47 -8.75 -12.38
N TYR A 122 -7.95 -8.22 -13.50
CA TYR A 122 -8.50 -7.05 -14.16
C TYR A 122 -9.23 -7.42 -15.44
N ASP A 123 -10.51 -7.05 -15.51
CA ASP A 123 -11.28 -7.06 -16.74
C ASP A 123 -11.12 -5.71 -17.45
N ARG A 124 -10.39 -5.74 -18.58
CA ARG A 124 -10.11 -4.55 -19.40
C ARG A 124 -11.36 -4.00 -20.08
N ASN A 125 -12.37 -4.83 -20.36
CA ASN A 125 -13.55 -4.41 -21.11
C ASN A 125 -14.46 -3.50 -20.29
N ILE A 126 -14.55 -3.78 -18.98
CA ILE A 126 -15.42 -3.04 -18.04
C ILE A 126 -14.62 -2.25 -17.00
N SER A 127 -13.29 -2.26 -17.09
CA SER A 127 -12.39 -1.59 -16.14
C SER A 127 -12.63 -1.98 -14.68
N MET A 128 -12.93 -3.25 -14.42
CA MET A 128 -13.19 -3.77 -13.07
C MET A 128 -12.06 -4.68 -12.58
N VAL A 129 -11.75 -4.56 -11.28
CA VAL A 129 -10.84 -5.47 -10.57
C VAL A 129 -11.69 -6.43 -9.75
N ASN A 130 -11.46 -7.71 -9.96
CA ASN A 130 -12.08 -8.82 -9.24
C ASN A 130 -11.01 -9.59 -8.46
N ILE A 131 -11.44 -10.47 -7.58
CA ILE A 131 -10.57 -11.40 -6.85
C ILE A 131 -10.70 -12.81 -7.41
N VAL A 132 -9.64 -13.61 -7.29
CA VAL A 132 -9.69 -15.05 -7.52
C VAL A 132 -9.62 -15.76 -6.17
N GLY A 133 -10.63 -16.58 -5.88
CA GLY A 133 -10.75 -17.30 -4.61
C GLY A 133 -11.80 -16.69 -3.67
N VAL A 134 -11.84 -17.19 -2.43
CA VAL A 134 -12.80 -16.76 -1.41
C VAL A 134 -12.25 -15.54 -0.66
N ASP A 135 -13.01 -14.44 -0.66
CA ASP A 135 -12.76 -13.31 0.24
C ASP A 135 -13.43 -13.57 1.58
N TYR A 136 -12.67 -14.05 2.56
CA TYR A 136 -13.19 -14.22 3.92
C TYR A 136 -13.61 -12.89 4.57
N GLU A 137 -13.31 -11.73 3.96
CA GLU A 137 -13.78 -10.43 4.47
C GLU A 137 -15.22 -10.07 4.09
N LYS A 138 -15.77 -10.59 2.99
CA LYS A 138 -17.19 -10.34 2.67
C LYS A 138 -18.15 -11.09 3.60
N GLU A 139 -17.69 -12.13 4.27
CA GLU A 139 -18.49 -12.92 5.23
C GLU A 139 -18.46 -12.35 6.65
N ILE A 140 -17.45 -11.56 7.01
CA ILE A 140 -17.32 -10.98 8.35
C ILE A 140 -17.79 -9.52 8.28
N LYS A 141 -19.05 -9.27 8.63
CA LYS A 141 -19.56 -7.93 8.91
C LYS A 141 -18.81 -7.34 10.11
N GLY A 142 -17.70 -6.66 9.84
CA GLY A 142 -16.90 -5.98 10.85
C GLY A 142 -15.51 -5.72 10.31
N PHE A 143 -15.30 -4.55 9.69
CA PHE A 143 -13.96 -4.03 9.48
C PHE A 143 -13.33 -3.84 10.85
N ASP A 144 -12.48 -4.77 11.25
CA ASP A 144 -11.66 -4.61 12.45
C ASP A 144 -10.63 -3.52 12.15
N SER A 145 -10.64 -2.45 12.94
CA SER A 145 -9.91 -1.19 12.68
C SER A 145 -8.38 -1.32 12.65
N CYS A 146 -7.86 -2.53 12.92
CA CYS A 146 -6.45 -2.88 12.92
C CYS A 146 -5.97 -3.61 11.65
N SER A 147 -6.83 -3.78 10.64
CA SER A 147 -6.43 -4.42 9.37
C SER A 147 -6.02 -3.38 8.32
N CYS A 148 -4.88 -3.60 7.68
CA CYS A 148 -4.40 -2.83 6.53
C CYS A 148 -4.14 -3.75 5.33
N PHE A 149 -4.03 -3.18 4.14
CA PHE A 149 -3.83 -3.89 2.89
C PHE A 149 -2.59 -3.40 2.16
N ILE A 150 -1.87 -4.34 1.54
CA ILE A 150 -0.80 -4.05 0.59
C ILE A 150 -1.16 -4.65 -0.76
N ILE A 151 -0.88 -3.89 -1.82
CA ILE A 151 -0.88 -4.39 -3.18
C ILE A 151 0.56 -4.57 -3.64
N GLN A 152 0.93 -5.81 -3.87
CA GLN A 152 2.26 -6.14 -4.39
C GLN A 152 2.13 -6.80 -5.75
N CYS A 153 2.95 -6.33 -6.69
CA CYS A 153 3.20 -7.04 -7.93
C CYS A 153 4.29 -8.09 -7.71
N LEU A 154 3.95 -9.37 -7.89
CA LEU A 154 4.93 -10.46 -7.78
C LEU A 154 5.93 -10.48 -8.96
N LEU A 155 5.56 -9.87 -10.09
CA LEU A 155 6.40 -9.78 -11.28
C LEU A 155 7.21 -8.48 -11.35
N CYS A 156 6.99 -7.51 -10.44
CA CYS A 156 7.86 -6.33 -10.30
C CYS A 156 9.08 -6.59 -9.40
N ARG A 157 9.57 -7.83 -9.32
CA ARG A 157 10.99 -8.06 -9.00
C ARG A 157 11.80 -7.75 -10.26
N HIS A 158 11.95 -6.47 -10.58
CA HIS A 158 12.82 -6.04 -11.67
C HIS A 158 13.87 -5.07 -11.17
N GLY A 159 15.11 -5.57 -11.16
CA GLY A 159 16.37 -4.82 -11.18
C GLY A 159 16.68 -4.09 -9.89
#